data_AF-A0A529LRD6-F1
#
_entry.id   AF-A0A529LRD6-F1
#
_cell.length_a   1.000
_cell.length_b   1.000
_cell.length_c   1.000
_cell.angle_alpha   90.00
_cell.angle_beta   90.00
_cell.angle_gamma   90.00
#
_symmetry.space_group_name_H-M   'P 1'
#
loop_
_entity.id
_entity.type
_entity.pdbx_description
1 polymer ?
#
loop_
_entity_poly.entity_id
_entity_poly.type
_entity_poly.pdbx_seq_one_letter_code
_entity_poly.pdbx_strand_id
1 'polypeptide(L)'
;DLARELAAGGDSIVLAGLGPEPSPEQAREAQSFATLVWLKSPPDWMTRDEKDLDRLPGELRSLAKTYAIDLVHLNAPAQAAGLDLTCPIVAVSHSCVATWLHAVRGQAPADAWSWQRDRNRAGFDRADTVVAPSRSHAEMLQACYGAIAG
;
A
#
# COMPACT_ATOMS: atom_id res chain seq x y z
N ASP A 1 2.62 1.96 15.69
CA ASP A 1 1.42 2.05 16.53
C ASP A 1 0.37 1.02 16.15
N LEU A 2 -0.30 1.10 14.99
CA LEU A 2 -1.33 0.10 14.58
C LEU A 2 -0.87 -1.37 14.73
N ALA A 3 0.28 -1.73 14.13
CA ALA A 3 0.80 -3.09 14.20
C ALA A 3 1.14 -3.56 15.63
N ARG A 4 1.53 -2.64 16.50
CA ARG A 4 1.86 -2.94 17.90
C ARG A 4 0.59 -3.21 18.72
N GLU A 5 -0.46 -2.42 18.48
CA GLU A 5 -1.77 -2.62 19.13
C GLU A 5 -2.44 -3.93 18.69
N LEU A 6 -2.39 -4.27 17.41
CA LEU A 6 -2.89 -5.56 16.91
C LEU A 6 -2.14 -6.75 17.54
N ALA A 7 -0.80 -6.66 17.59
CA ALA A 7 0.02 -7.67 18.26
C ALA A 7 -0.32 -7.78 19.76
N ALA A 8 -0.52 -6.65 20.45
CA ALA A 8 -0.96 -6.64 21.85
C ALA A 8 -2.37 -7.23 22.04
N GLY A 9 -3.23 -7.13 21.02
CA GLY A 9 -4.54 -7.76 20.95
C GLY A 9 -4.52 -9.28 20.69
N GLY A 10 -3.34 -9.85 20.39
CA GLY A 10 -3.15 -11.28 20.15
C GLY A 10 -2.93 -11.68 18.69
N ASP A 11 -2.93 -10.72 17.76
CA ASP A 11 -2.69 -10.99 16.34
C ASP A 11 -1.22 -11.32 16.06
N SER A 12 -0.97 -12.23 15.13
CA SER A 12 0.37 -12.48 14.61
C SER A 12 0.68 -11.54 13.45
N ILE A 13 1.69 -10.70 13.60
CA ILE A 13 1.98 -9.64 12.62
C ILE A 13 3.19 -10.00 11.75
N VAL A 14 3.03 -9.83 10.43
CA VAL A 14 4.13 -9.79 9.46
C VAL A 14 4.22 -8.39 8.89
N LEU A 15 5.35 -7.71 9.12
CA LEU A 15 5.66 -6.43 8.51
C LEU A 15 6.51 -6.67 7.26
N ALA A 16 5.93 -6.37 6.09
CA ALA A 16 6.63 -6.39 4.81
C ALA A 16 7.10 -4.97 4.46
N GLY A 17 8.42 -4.76 4.46
CA GLY A 17 9.02 -3.48 4.13
C GLY A 17 9.46 -3.36 2.68
N LEU A 18 9.49 -2.12 2.19
CA LEU A 18 9.92 -1.75 0.84
C LEU A 18 10.93 -0.59 0.95
N GLY A 19 11.91 -0.55 0.04
CA GLY A 19 12.89 0.53 -0.01
C GLY A 19 14.13 0.26 0.85
N PRO A 20 14.76 1.29 1.46
CA PRO A 20 15.94 1.10 2.29
C PRO A 20 15.64 0.27 3.53
N GLU A 21 16.48 -0.73 3.81
CA GLU A 21 16.36 -1.55 5.01
C GLU A 21 16.45 -0.70 6.30
N PRO A 22 15.75 -1.11 7.37
CA PRO A 22 15.77 -0.40 8.64
C PRO A 22 17.13 -0.55 9.31
N SER A 23 17.46 0.38 10.22
CA SER A 23 18.65 0.22 11.07
C SER A 23 18.52 -1.02 11.97
N PRO A 24 19.64 -1.56 12.50
CA PRO A 24 19.59 -2.68 13.44
C PRO A 24 18.71 -2.41 14.68
N GLU A 25 18.63 -1.16 15.14
CA GLU A 25 17.75 -0.74 16.24
C GLU A 25 16.27 -0.83 15.83
N GLN A 26 15.93 -0.27 14.67
CA GLN A 26 14.57 -0.28 14.14
C GLN A 26 14.10 -1.72 13.84
N ALA A 27 14.98 -2.55 13.29
CA ALA A 27 14.71 -3.95 13.05
C ALA A 27 14.43 -4.71 14.36
N ARG A 28 15.29 -4.54 15.38
CA ARG A 28 15.09 -5.14 16.71
C ARG A 28 13.78 -4.69 17.36
N GLU A 29 13.45 -3.40 17.23
CA GLU A 29 12.19 -2.89 17.77
C GLU A 29 10.98 -3.55 17.09
N ALA A 30 10.95 -3.59 15.76
CA ALA A 30 9.87 -4.23 15.02
C ALA A 30 9.78 -5.74 15.32
N GLN A 31 10.93 -6.42 15.38
CA GLN A 31 11.03 -7.85 15.66
C GLN A 31 10.62 -8.24 17.09
N SER A 32 10.52 -7.27 18.01
CA SER A 32 10.02 -7.54 19.37
C SER A 32 8.53 -7.90 19.41
N PHE A 33 7.77 -7.60 18.36
CA PHE A 33 6.32 -7.87 18.30
C PHE A 33 5.82 -8.38 16.94
N ALA A 34 6.66 -8.43 15.90
CA ALA A 34 6.27 -8.85 14.56
C ALA A 34 7.38 -9.63 13.85
N THR A 35 7.01 -10.43 12.86
CA THR A 35 7.98 -10.93 11.87
C THR A 35 8.29 -9.82 10.88
N LEU A 36 9.57 -9.53 10.64
CA LEU A 36 9.99 -8.52 9.68
C LEU A 36 10.54 -9.18 8.42
N VAL A 37 9.97 -8.81 7.26
CA VAL A 37 10.42 -9.28 5.94
C VAL A 37 10.66 -8.08 5.03
N TRP A 38 11.73 -8.12 4.25
CA TRP A 38 12.05 -7.05 3.31
C TRP A 38 11.85 -7.52 1.87
N LEU A 39 11.07 -6.75 1.11
CA LEU A 39 10.74 -7.04 -0.28
C LEU A 39 11.77 -6.43 -1.23
N LYS A 40 11.91 -7.02 -2.43
CA LYS A 40 12.85 -6.54 -3.44
C LYS A 40 12.27 -5.45 -4.33
N SER A 41 10.95 -5.39 -4.44
CA SER A 41 10.28 -4.32 -5.18
C SER A 41 10.56 -2.95 -4.55
N PRO A 42 10.70 -1.88 -5.35
CA PRO A 42 10.86 -0.54 -4.81
C PRO A 42 9.53 0.00 -4.26
N PRO A 43 9.55 1.06 -3.45
CA PRO A 43 8.37 1.87 -3.19
C PRO A 43 7.86 2.49 -4.50
N ASP A 44 6.55 2.56 -4.66
CA ASP A 44 5.88 3.07 -5.86
C ASP A 44 6.26 4.51 -6.21
N TRP A 45 6.44 5.36 -5.20
CA TRP A 45 6.85 6.76 -5.37
C TRP A 45 8.35 6.94 -5.70
N MET A 46 9.16 5.88 -5.65
CA MET A 46 10.59 5.92 -5.99
C MET A 46 10.89 5.42 -7.41
N THR A 47 9.93 4.84 -8.12
CA THR A 47 10.11 4.36 -9.49
C THR A 47 9.58 5.37 -10.53
N ARG A 48 10.14 5.28 -11.74
CA ARG A 48 9.72 6.04 -12.93
C ARG A 48 8.92 5.20 -13.93
N ASP A 49 8.98 3.88 -13.82
CA ASP A 49 8.32 2.93 -14.74
C ASP A 49 7.51 1.93 -13.92
N GLU A 50 6.23 1.79 -14.27
CA GLU A 50 5.31 0.86 -13.62
C GLU A 50 5.86 -0.57 -13.54
N LYS A 51 6.63 -0.99 -14.55
CA LYS A 51 7.18 -2.36 -14.64
C LYS A 51 8.07 -2.74 -13.46
N ASP A 52 8.67 -1.77 -12.78
CA ASP A 52 9.47 -2.03 -11.58
C ASP A 52 8.62 -2.62 -10.43
N LEU A 53 7.30 -2.44 -10.47
CA LEU A 53 6.35 -2.91 -9.48
C LEU A 53 5.67 -4.22 -9.84
N ASP A 54 5.90 -4.79 -11.03
CA ASP A 54 5.23 -6.01 -11.51
C ASP A 54 5.55 -7.25 -10.65
N ARG A 55 6.67 -7.20 -9.90
CA ARG A 55 7.07 -8.28 -8.98
C ARG A 55 6.33 -8.24 -7.65
N LEU A 56 5.86 -7.05 -7.23
CA LEU A 56 5.29 -6.84 -5.90
C LEU A 56 4.10 -7.78 -5.60
N PRO A 57 3.12 -7.99 -6.52
CA PRO A 57 2.03 -8.92 -6.26
C PRO A 57 2.49 -10.35 -5.99
N GLY A 58 3.53 -10.81 -6.70
CA GLY A 58 4.11 -12.14 -6.51
C GLY A 58 4.85 -12.29 -5.18
N GLU A 59 5.57 -11.25 -4.76
CA GLU A 59 6.23 -11.19 -3.46
C GLU A 59 5.21 -11.24 -2.32
N LEU A 60 4.17 -10.40 -2.37
CA LEU A 60 3.10 -10.37 -1.37
C LEU A 60 2.33 -11.70 -1.30
N ARG A 61 2.02 -12.31 -2.45
CA ARG A 61 1.39 -13.65 -2.50
C ARG A 61 2.25 -14.72 -1.86
N SER A 62 3.56 -14.66 -2.07
CA SER A 62 4.52 -15.60 -1.47
C SER A 62 4.54 -15.46 0.05
N LEU A 63 4.53 -14.23 0.58
CA LEU A 63 4.41 -13.98 2.02
C LEU A 63 3.08 -14.47 2.58
N ALA A 64 1.97 -14.15 1.91
CA ALA A 64 0.64 -14.56 2.33
C ALA A 64 0.53 -16.08 2.47
N LYS A 65 1.08 -16.83 1.51
CA LYS A 65 1.15 -18.29 1.58
C LYS A 65 2.08 -18.79 2.69
N THR A 66 3.27 -18.20 2.82
CA THR A 66 4.31 -18.66 3.75
C THR A 66 3.87 -18.51 5.20
N TYR A 67 3.20 -17.41 5.53
CA TYR A 67 2.77 -17.08 6.89
C TYR A 67 1.27 -17.33 7.12
N ALA A 68 0.57 -17.95 6.17
CA ALA A 68 -0.86 -18.22 6.22
C ALA A 68 -1.71 -16.97 6.57
N ILE A 69 -1.40 -15.85 5.90
CA ILE A 69 -2.02 -14.54 6.15
C ILE A 69 -3.50 -14.57 5.79
N ASP A 70 -4.33 -14.11 6.73
CA ASP A 70 -5.79 -14.06 6.66
C ASP A 70 -6.35 -12.64 6.47
N LEU A 71 -5.51 -11.61 6.56
CA LEU A 71 -5.81 -10.22 6.22
C LEU A 71 -4.55 -9.50 5.71
N VAL A 72 -4.66 -8.75 4.62
CA VAL A 72 -3.58 -7.88 4.14
C VAL A 72 -3.95 -6.42 4.28
N HIS A 73 -3.10 -5.67 4.98
CA HIS A 73 -3.20 -4.21 5.10
C HIS A 73 -2.06 -3.54 4.32
N LEU A 74 -2.41 -2.76 3.30
CA LEU A 74 -1.48 -2.07 2.42
C LEU A 74 -1.48 -0.57 2.72
N ASN A 75 -0.29 0.02 2.76
CA ASN A 75 -0.12 1.45 3.10
C ASN A 75 -0.26 2.37 1.88
N ALA A 76 -0.44 1.80 0.68
CA ALA A 76 -0.75 2.56 -0.53
C ALA A 76 -1.64 1.73 -1.47
N PRO A 77 -2.65 2.34 -2.12
CA PRO A 77 -3.56 1.63 -3.03
C PRO A 77 -2.84 0.94 -4.19
N ALA A 78 -1.82 1.59 -4.78
CA ALA A 78 -1.03 1.02 -5.88
C ALA A 78 -0.39 -0.34 -5.58
N GLN A 79 -0.23 -0.71 -4.30
CA GLN A 79 0.28 -2.02 -3.88
C GLN A 79 -0.73 -3.15 -4.07
N ALA A 80 -2.04 -2.83 -4.11
CA ALA A 80 -3.10 -3.80 -4.37
C ALA A 80 -3.23 -4.13 -5.86
N ALA A 81 -2.66 -3.32 -6.76
CA ALA A 81 -2.80 -3.51 -8.20
C ALA A 81 -2.25 -4.87 -8.64
N GLY A 82 -3.09 -5.71 -9.27
CA GLY A 82 -2.73 -7.05 -9.72
C GLY A 82 -2.49 -8.06 -8.59
N LEU A 83 -2.72 -7.68 -7.33
CA LEU A 83 -2.67 -8.59 -6.20
C LEU A 83 -3.90 -9.48 -6.25
N ASP A 84 -3.71 -10.78 -6.10
CA ASP A 84 -4.80 -11.75 -6.10
C ASP A 84 -4.59 -12.70 -4.92
N LEU A 85 -5.34 -12.44 -3.86
CA LEU A 85 -5.34 -13.17 -2.61
C LEU A 85 -6.77 -13.58 -2.27
N THR A 86 -6.90 -14.70 -1.57
CA THR A 86 -8.18 -15.20 -1.05
C THR A 86 -8.62 -14.48 0.23
N CYS A 87 -7.68 -13.84 0.93
CA CYS A 87 -7.98 -13.05 2.12
C CYS A 87 -8.33 -11.60 1.77
N PRO A 88 -9.07 -10.89 2.65
CA PRO A 88 -9.42 -9.50 2.43
C PRO A 88 -8.20 -8.58 2.36
N ILE A 89 -8.28 -7.60 1.48
CA ILE A 89 -7.26 -6.57 1.25
C ILE A 89 -7.81 -5.21 1.68
N VAL A 90 -7.20 -4.63 2.71
CA VAL A 90 -7.44 -3.26 3.15
C VAL A 90 -6.34 -2.38 2.58
N ALA A 91 -6.70 -1.36 1.82
CA ALA A 91 -5.75 -0.38 1.31
C ALA A 91 -5.97 0.99 1.96
N VAL A 92 -4.92 1.55 2.55
CA VAL A 92 -4.97 2.91 3.08
C VAL A 92 -4.40 3.87 2.05
N SER A 93 -5.09 4.99 1.85
CA SER A 93 -4.60 6.10 1.06
C SER A 93 -4.30 7.28 1.98
N HIS A 94 -3.03 7.41 2.38
CA HIS A 94 -2.57 8.53 3.21
C HIS A 94 -2.24 9.77 2.39
N SER A 95 -1.68 9.55 1.20
CA SER A 95 -1.42 10.52 0.13
C SER A 95 -0.87 9.76 -1.07
N CYS A 96 -1.32 10.06 -2.27
CA CYS A 96 -0.70 9.59 -3.52
C CYS A 96 -0.22 10.78 -4.35
N VAL A 97 0.67 10.54 -5.32
CA VAL A 97 1.20 11.63 -6.17
C VAL A 97 0.09 12.40 -6.86
N ALA A 98 -0.99 11.76 -7.29
CA ALA A 98 -2.11 12.45 -7.91
C ALA A 98 -2.82 13.41 -6.94
N THR A 99 -3.10 12.98 -5.71
CA THR A 99 -3.68 13.87 -4.69
C THR A 99 -2.72 14.97 -4.26
N TRP A 100 -1.42 14.71 -4.22
CA TRP A 100 -0.41 15.73 -3.92
C TRP A 100 -0.34 16.76 -5.06
N LEU A 101 -0.30 16.32 -6.32
CA LEU A 101 -0.33 17.20 -7.49
C LEU A 101 -1.61 18.02 -7.55
N HIS A 102 -2.77 17.41 -7.26
CA HIS A 102 -4.03 18.13 -7.19
C HIS A 102 -4.04 19.17 -6.06
N ALA A 103 -3.65 18.78 -4.85
CA ALA A 103 -3.63 19.67 -3.69
C ALA A 103 -2.62 20.81 -3.79
N VAL A 104 -1.45 20.56 -4.40
CA VAL A 104 -0.34 21.53 -4.47
C VAL A 104 -0.38 22.37 -5.75
N ARG A 105 -0.84 21.80 -6.88
CA ARG A 105 -0.78 22.45 -8.19
C ARG A 105 -2.14 22.72 -8.84
N GLY A 106 -3.25 22.21 -8.28
CA GLY A 106 -4.58 22.33 -8.89
C GLY A 106 -4.69 21.68 -10.27
N GLN A 107 -3.77 20.78 -10.62
CA GLN A 107 -3.65 20.17 -11.95
C GLN A 107 -3.74 18.66 -11.84
N ALA A 108 -4.39 18.03 -12.83
CA ALA A 108 -4.27 16.60 -13.04
C ALA A 108 -2.81 16.24 -13.34
N PRO A 109 -2.34 15.03 -12.99
CA PRO A 109 -0.98 14.63 -13.30
C PRO A 109 -0.74 14.69 -14.83
N ALA A 110 0.32 15.37 -15.26
CA ALA A 110 0.75 15.38 -16.66
C ALA A 110 1.04 13.95 -17.16
N ASP A 111 1.07 13.72 -18.47
CA ASP A 111 1.18 12.38 -19.10
C ASP A 111 2.24 11.44 -18.49
N ALA A 112 3.36 11.98 -17.99
CA ALA A 112 4.42 11.23 -17.28
C ALA A 112 3.98 10.56 -15.96
N TRP A 113 2.81 10.92 -15.43
CA TRP A 113 2.24 10.41 -14.18
C TRP A 113 0.95 9.59 -14.37
N SER A 114 0.58 9.33 -15.62
CA SER A 114 -0.63 8.58 -15.98
C SER A 114 -0.62 7.16 -15.41
N TRP A 115 0.54 6.48 -15.46
CA TRP A 115 0.67 5.13 -14.94
C TRP A 115 0.46 5.05 -13.43
N GLN A 116 0.94 6.03 -12.63
CA GLN A 116 0.70 6.02 -11.18
C GLN A 116 -0.78 6.18 -10.88
N ARG A 117 -1.48 7.03 -11.65
CA ARG A 117 -2.91 7.19 -11.50
C ARG A 117 -3.63 5.88 -11.82
N ASP A 118 -3.32 5.28 -12.96
CA ASP A 118 -3.98 4.07 -13.44
C ASP A 118 -3.70 2.87 -12.52
N ARG A 119 -2.48 2.76 -11.99
CA ARG A 119 -2.13 1.76 -10.99
C ARG A 119 -2.83 1.98 -9.65
N ASN A 120 -2.92 3.23 -9.17
CA ASN A 120 -3.70 3.53 -7.97
C ASN A 120 -5.18 3.19 -8.17
N ARG A 121 -5.76 3.50 -9.35
CA ARG A 121 -7.11 3.10 -9.72
C ARG A 121 -7.29 1.59 -9.67
N ALA A 122 -6.41 0.83 -10.32
CA ALA A 122 -6.43 -0.63 -10.27
C ALA A 122 -6.30 -1.16 -8.82
N GLY A 123 -5.50 -0.48 -8.00
CA GLY A 123 -5.38 -0.74 -6.58
C GLY A 123 -6.68 -0.53 -5.80
N PHE A 124 -7.36 0.59 -6.02
CA PHE A 124 -8.67 0.88 -5.43
C PHE A 124 -9.75 -0.12 -5.88
N ASP A 125 -9.71 -0.55 -7.15
CA ASP A 125 -10.64 -1.58 -7.64
C ASP A 125 -10.38 -2.95 -7.02
N ARG A 126 -9.13 -3.22 -6.63
CA ARG A 126 -8.76 -4.51 -6.06
C ARG A 126 -8.94 -4.57 -4.54
N ALA A 127 -8.84 -3.46 -3.83
CA ALA A 127 -9.01 -3.44 -2.38
C ALA A 127 -10.48 -3.76 -2.00
N ASP A 128 -10.66 -4.65 -1.03
CA ASP A 128 -11.97 -4.97 -0.47
C ASP A 128 -12.45 -3.86 0.48
N THR A 129 -11.52 -3.10 1.05
CA THR A 129 -11.82 -1.91 1.85
C THR A 129 -10.77 -0.82 1.63
N VAL A 130 -11.22 0.43 1.47
CA VAL A 130 -10.35 1.60 1.29
C VAL A 130 -10.48 2.54 2.49
N VAL A 131 -9.34 2.82 3.14
CA VAL A 131 -9.30 3.74 4.28
C VAL A 131 -8.65 5.06 3.87
N ALA A 132 -9.34 6.16 4.16
CA ALA A 132 -8.81 7.52 4.03
C ALA A 132 -8.68 8.16 5.42
N PRO A 133 -7.66 9.00 5.66
CA PRO A 133 -7.40 9.60 6.98
C PRO A 133 -8.46 10.64 7.39
N SER A 134 -9.25 11.15 6.44
CA SER A 134 -10.33 12.10 6.68
C SER A 134 -11.39 12.04 5.58
N ARG A 135 -12.56 12.60 5.85
CA ARG A 135 -13.63 12.77 4.85
C ARG A 135 -13.17 13.63 3.67
N SER A 136 -12.47 14.74 3.93
CA SER A 136 -11.96 15.61 2.87
C SER A 136 -10.94 14.89 1.97
N HIS A 137 -10.14 13.97 2.53
CA HIS A 137 -9.24 13.15 1.73
C HIS A 137 -10.02 12.15 0.87
N ALA A 138 -11.06 11.51 1.42
CA ALA A 138 -11.92 10.60 0.66
C ALA A 138 -12.61 11.31 -0.53
N GLU A 139 -13.14 12.53 -0.32
CA GLU A 139 -13.73 13.35 -1.39
C GLU A 139 -12.69 13.70 -2.47
N MET A 140 -11.47 14.06 -2.07
CA MET A 140 -10.38 14.33 -3.01
C MET A 140 -9.99 13.09 -3.82
N LEU A 141 -9.96 11.91 -3.20
CA LEU A 141 -9.72 10.65 -3.93
C LEU A 141 -10.80 10.42 -4.98
N GLN A 142 -12.08 10.62 -4.63
CA GLN A 142 -13.16 10.46 -5.59
C GLN A 142 -13.09 11.48 -6.73
N ALA A 143 -12.70 12.72 -6.45
CA ALA A 143 -12.47 13.73 -7.48
C ALA A 143 -11.31 13.34 -8.42
N CYS A 144 -10.26 12.70 -7.91
CA CYS A 144 -9.07 12.33 -8.68
C CYS A 144 -9.22 11.01 -9.46
N TYR A 145 -9.96 10.05 -8.91
CA TYR A 145 -10.00 8.65 -9.38
C TYR A 145 -11.41 8.17 -9.77
N GLY A 146 -12.44 9.00 -9.57
CA GLY A 146 -13.84 8.62 -9.73
C GLY A 146 -14.37 7.83 -8.53
N ALA A 147 -15.50 7.15 -8.72
CA ALA A 147 -16.13 6.38 -7.65
C ALA A 147 -15.20 5.25 -7.14
N ILE A 148 -15.05 5.17 -5.82
CA ILE A 148 -14.32 4.12 -5.11
C ILE A 148 -15.36 3.36 -4.29
N ALA A 149 -15.45 2.03 -4.51
CA ALA A 149 -16.52 1.20 -3.98
C ALA A 149 -16.16 0.46 -2.68
N GLY A 150 -14.86 0.28 -2.40
CA GLY A 150 -14.34 -0.26 -1.15
C GLY A 150 -14.33 0.76 0.00
#